data_AF-A0A395M2B6-F1
#
_entry.id   AF-A0A395M2B6-F1
#
_cell.length_a   1.000
_cell.length_b   1.000
_cell.length_c   1.000
_cell.angle_alpha   90.00
_cell.angle_beta   90.00
_cell.angle_gamma   90.00
#
_symmetry.space_group_name_H-M   'P 1'
#
loop_
_entity.id
_entity.type
_entity.pdbx_description
1 polymer ?
#
loop_
_entity_poly.entity_id
_entity_poly.type
_entity_poly.pdbx_seq_one_letter_code
_entity_poly.pdbx_strand_id
1 'polypeptide(L)' 'MRNPIRDFVSDEVLSKLRAHRLLDEKQLRDYHIRQIFKNARAQRLSAADAIEHVQREYPYLQFDTIRKIVYKK' A
#
# COMPACT_ATOMS: atom_id res chain seq x y z
N MET A 1 -4.34 5.01 -8.37
CA MET A 1 -3.70 3.88 -7.67
C MET A 1 -3.83 2.65 -8.56
N ARG A 2 -2.71 2.03 -8.97
CA ARG A 2 -2.72 0.79 -9.76
C ARG A 2 -3.28 -0.35 -8.91
N ASN A 3 -3.90 -1.38 -9.52
CA ASN A 3 -4.49 -2.50 -8.79
C ASN A 3 -3.45 -3.17 -7.88
N PRO A 4 -3.59 -3.05 -6.55
CA PRO A 4 -2.59 -3.52 -5.61
C PRO A 4 -2.62 -5.04 -5.44
N ILE A 5 -3.69 -5.70 -5.89
CA ILE A 5 -3.95 -7.13 -5.75
C ILE A 5 -4.12 -7.81 -7.12
N ARG A 6 -3.42 -7.30 -8.15
CA ARG A 6 -3.51 -7.81 -9.52
C ARG A 6 -3.15 -9.31 -9.64
N ASP A 7 -2.31 -9.79 -8.73
CA ASP A 7 -1.89 -11.19 -8.68
C ASP A 7 -3.01 -12.11 -8.19
N PHE A 8 -4.10 -11.55 -7.65
CA PHE A 8 -5.27 -12.28 -7.16
C PHE A 8 -6.52 -12.02 -8.02
N VAL A 9 -6.71 -10.79 -8.50
CA VAL A 9 -7.91 -10.39 -9.26
C VAL A 9 -7.58 -9.40 -10.37
N SER A 10 -8.30 -9.49 -11.49
CA SER A 10 -8.17 -8.54 -12.60
C SER A 10 -8.66 -7.14 -12.20
N ASP A 11 -8.24 -6.12 -12.96
CA ASP A 11 -8.67 -4.73 -12.76
C ASP A 11 -10.19 -4.56 -12.88
N GLU A 12 -10.82 -5.34 -13.77
CA GLU A 12 -12.28 -5.37 -13.94
C GLU A 12 -12.98 -5.88 -12.68
N VAL A 13 -12.50 -6.99 -12.11
CA VAL A 13 -13.06 -7.57 -10.88
C VAL A 13 -12.87 -6.62 -9.70
N LEU A 14 -11.68 -6.03 -9.55
CA LEU A 14 -11.44 -5.01 -8.52
C LEU A 14 -12.43 -3.85 -8.65
N SER A 15 -12.66 -3.36 -9.87
CA SER A 15 -13.58 -2.25 -10.13
C SER A 15 -15.03 -2.59 -9.75
N LYS A 16 -15.49 -3.80 -10.07
CA LYS A 16 -16.81 -4.30 -9.66
C LYS A 16 -16.93 -4.39 -8.14
N LEU A 17 -15.95 -4.98 -7.45
CA LEU A 17 -15.95 -5.09 -6.00
C LEU A 17 -16.00 -3.72 -5.32
N ARG A 18 -15.27 -2.72 -5.84
CA ARG A 18 -15.32 -1.33 -5.37
C ARG A 18 -16.68 -0.68 -5.57
N ALA A 19 -17.28 -0.82 -6.75
CA ALA A 19 -18.58 -0.25 -7.08
C ALA A 19 -19.68 -0.75 -6.12
N HIS A 20 -19.59 -2.01 -5.69
CA HIS A 20 -20.51 -2.63 -4.74
C HIS A 20 -20.11 -2.47 -3.27
N ARG A 21 -19.05 -1.70 -2.95
CA ARG A 21 -18.51 -1.50 -1.59
C ARG A 21 -18.17 -2.82 -0.87
N LEU A 22 -17.70 -3.81 -1.62
CA LEU A 22 -17.31 -5.13 -1.11
C LEU A 22 -15.84 -5.18 -0.65
N LEU A 23 -15.16 -4.04 -0.60
CA LEU A 23 -13.76 -3.92 -0.20
C LEU A 23 -13.60 -2.89 0.91
N ASP A 24 -12.77 -3.23 1.88
CA ASP A 24 -12.24 -2.25 2.82
C ASP A 24 -11.08 -1.49 2.14
N GLU A 25 -11.37 -0.29 1.64
CA GLU A 25 -10.39 0.56 0.96
C GLU A 25 -9.19 0.92 1.86
N LYS A 26 -9.40 1.01 3.18
CA LYS A 26 -8.33 1.29 4.11
C LYS A 26 -7.39 0.08 4.19
N GLN A 27 -7.93 -1.14 4.33
CA GLN A 27 -7.10 -2.34 4.33
C GLN A 27 -6.39 -2.56 3.00
N LEU A 28 -7.05 -2.28 1.88
CA LEU A 28 -6.46 -2.39 0.55
C LEU A 28 -5.29 -1.41 0.36
N ARG A 29 -5.45 -0.15 0.80
CA ARG A 29 -4.38 0.84 0.84
C ARG A 29 -3.23 0.39 1.74
N ASP A 30 -3.54 -0.02 2.96
CA ASP A 30 -2.53 -0.44 3.94
C ASP A 30 -1.73 -1.66 3.42
N TYR A 31 -2.39 -2.56 2.67
CA TYR A 31 -1.72 -3.65 1.95
C TYR A 31 -0.77 -3.12 0.88
N HIS A 32 -1.21 -2.18 0.03
CA HIS A 32 -0.35 -1.61 -1.00
C HIS A 32 0.88 -0.90 -0.42
N ILE A 33 0.69 -0.13 0.66
CA ILE A 33 1.77 0.50 1.42
C ILE A 33 2.80 -0.54 1.89
N ARG A 34 2.33 -1.67 2.44
CA ARG A 34 3.22 -2.77 2.84
C ARG A 34 4.00 -3.36 1.66
N GLN A 35 3.40 -3.46 0.47
CA GLN A 35 4.11 -3.96 -0.71
C GLN A 35 5.18 -2.98 -1.19
N ILE A 36 4.87 -1.69 -1.29
CA ILE A 36 5.87 -0.66 -1.66
C ILE A 36 7.04 -0.67 -0.68
N PHE A 37 6.76 -0.68 0.63
CA PHE A 37 7.79 -0.74 1.65
C PHE A 37 8.65 -2.00 1.55
N LYS A 38 8.04 -3.18 1.37
CA LYS A 38 8.78 -4.45 1.19
C LYS A 38 9.69 -4.39 -0.05
N ASN A 39 9.20 -3.85 -1.16
CA ASN A 39 9.98 -3.71 -2.39
C ASN A 39 11.16 -2.75 -2.21
N ALA A 40 10.95 -1.61 -1.55
CA ALA A 40 12.01 -0.66 -1.21
C ALA A 40 13.09 -1.31 -0.31
N ARG A 41 12.68 -2.11 0.68
CA ARG A 41 13.61 -2.87 1.53
C ARG A 41 14.38 -3.94 0.76
N ALA A 42 13.76 -4.59 -0.22
CA ALA A 42 14.43 -5.54 -1.11
C ALA A 42 15.50 -4.86 -1.99
N GLN A 43 15.29 -3.58 -2.32
CA GLN A 43 16.27 -2.72 -3.01
C GLN A 43 17.33 -2.13 -2.06
N ARG A 44 17.42 -2.61 -0.82
CA ARG A 44 18.41 -2.21 0.21
C ARG A 44 18.28 -0.76 0.71
N LEU A 45 17.16 -0.07 0.47
CA LEU A 45 16.90 1.21 1.12
C LEU A 45 16.81 1.02 2.63
N SER A 46 17.26 2.00 3.42
CA SER A 46 17.08 1.97 4.88
C SER A 46 15.58 1.97 5.24
N ALA A 47 15.24 1.63 6.49
CA ALA A 47 13.84 1.65 6.92
C ALA A 47 13.25 3.07 6.83
N ALA A 48 14.04 4.09 7.17
CA ALA A 48 13.64 5.49 7.07
C ALA A 48 13.42 5.89 5.60
N ASP A 49 14.39 5.60 4.72
CA ASP A 49 14.27 5.92 3.29
C ASP A 49 13.12 5.18 2.63
N ALA A 50 12.85 3.94 3.03
CA ALA A 50 11.72 3.17 2.53
C ALA A 50 10.37 3.77 2.98
N ILE A 51 10.28 4.30 4.20
CA ILE A 51 9.08 5.02 4.67
C ILE A 51 8.92 6.33 3.91
N GLU A 52 10.00 7.09 3.70
CA GLU A 52 9.96 8.31 2.87
C GLU A 52 9.56 8.01 1.43
N HIS A 53 10.04 6.90 0.87
CA HIS A 53 9.66 6.45 -0.46
C HIS A 53 8.15 6.19 -0.56
N VAL A 54 7.57 5.50 0.43
CA VAL A 54 6.11 5.33 0.52
C VAL A 54 5.41 6.68 0.68
N GLN A 55 5.98 7.61 1.46
CA GLN A 55 5.37 8.91 1.70
C GLN A 55 5.27 9.76 0.43
N ARG A 56 6.20 9.61 -0.52
CA ARG A 56 6.10 10.26 -1.83
C ARG A 56 4.89 9.77 -2.63
N GLU A 57 4.54 8.49 -2.52
CA GLU A 57 3.34 7.89 -3.14
C GLU A 57 2.05 8.23 -2.38
N TYR A 58 2.16 8.49 -1.07
CA TYR A 58 1.06 8.83 -0.17
C TYR A 58 1.32 10.12 0.62
N PRO A 59 1.36 11.31 -0.03
CA PRO A 59 1.82 12.55 0.61
C PRO A 59 0.95 13.02 1.77
N TYR A 60 -0.32 12.59 1.81
CA TYR A 60 -1.26 12.91 2.88
C TYR A 60 -1.04 12.08 4.15
N LEU A 61 -0.21 11.03 4.10
CA LEU A 61 0.14 10.24 5.28
C LEU A 61 1.40 10.78 5.93
N GLN A 62 1.37 10.88 7.26
CA GLN A 62 2.53 11.23 8.05
C GLN A 62 3.50 10.04 8.15
N PHE A 63 4.80 10.32 8.28
CA PHE A 63 5.84 9.31 8.43
C PHE A 63 5.49 8.27 9.51
N ASP A 64 5.05 8.74 10.68
CA ASP A 64 4.64 7.85 11.78
C ASP A 64 3.41 7.00 11.47
N THR A 65 2.49 7.52 10.66
CA THR A 65 1.32 6.75 10.22
C THR A 65 1.75 5.62 9.29
N ILE A 66 2.65 5.90 8.35
CA ILE A 66 3.22 4.88 7.45
C ILE A 66 4.00 3.85 8.27
N ARG A 67 4.85 4.29 9.20
CA ARG A 67 5.58 3.43 10.14
C ARG A 67 4.64 2.47 10.86
N LYS A 68 3.53 2.97 11.43
CA LYS A 68 2.52 2.14 12.08
C LYS A 68 1.92 1.13 11.10
N ILE A 69 1.60 1.52 9.87
CA ILE A 69 1.01 0.61 8.87
C ILE A 69 1.96 -0.53 8.49
N VAL A 70 3.25 -0.23 8.29
CA VAL A 70 4.22 -1.23 7.79
C VAL A 70 4.72 -2.18 8.88
N TYR A 71 4.67 -1.77 10.15
CA TYR A 71 5.04 -2.60 11.31
C TYR A 71 3.85 -3.24 12.05
N LYS A 72 2.61 -2.91 11.68
CA LYS A 72 1.43 -3.56 12.24
C LYS A 72 1.36 -5.01 11.74
N LYS A 73 1.32 -5.96 12.70
CA LYS A 73 1.04 -7.38 12.45
C LYS A 73 -0.40 -7.59 12.02
#